data_AF-A0A3S5K2Q2-F1
#
_entry.id   AF-A0A3S5K2Q2-F1
#
_cell.length_a   1.000
_cell.length_b   1.000
_cell.length_c   1.000
_cell.angle_alpha   90.00
_cell.angle_beta   90.00
_cell.angle_gamma   90.00
#
_symmetry.space_group_name_H-M   'P 1'
#
loop_
_entity.id
_entity.type
_entity.pdbx_description
1 polymer ?
#
loop_
_entity_poly.entity_id
_entity_poly.type
_entity_poly.pdbx_seq_one_letter_code
_entity_poly.pdbx_strand_id
1 'polypeptide(L)'
;MSEDSYQQLLVLDERIELRVKAIRNENDWWLCKRGCDHCCRHLASPPELSRLEWMRIDEAVAALNISARSEIKKKINLLLMQIASNNMPKYIVCPYLDEDSGSCLIYDARPIICRIYGYFVARDGDFYCKFIETEVLSRFG
;
A
#
# COMPACT_ATOMS: atom_id res chain seq x y z
N MET A 1 18.52 -7.78 -15.96
CA MET A 1 17.37 -8.30 -15.20
C MET A 1 16.41 -8.87 -16.23
N SER A 2 15.99 -10.12 -16.07
CA SER A 2 15.23 -10.81 -17.12
C SER A 2 13.80 -10.28 -17.18
N GLU A 3 13.34 -9.97 -18.39
CA GLU A 3 11.94 -9.70 -18.74
C GLU A 3 10.97 -10.69 -18.06
N ASP A 4 11.39 -11.96 -17.98
CA ASP A 4 10.67 -13.05 -17.31
C ASP A 4 10.26 -12.74 -15.87
N SER A 5 11.14 -12.13 -15.05
CA SER A 5 10.82 -11.84 -13.65
C SER A 5 9.81 -10.70 -13.51
N TYR A 6 9.81 -9.74 -14.44
CA TYR A 6 8.80 -8.69 -14.46
C TYR A 6 7.44 -9.25 -14.90
N GLN A 7 7.42 -10.13 -15.90
CA GLN A 7 6.19 -10.84 -16.30
C GLN A 7 5.62 -11.68 -15.15
N GLN A 8 6.47 -12.36 -14.37
CA GLN A 8 6.03 -13.08 -13.18
C GLN A 8 5.39 -12.16 -12.13
N LEU A 9 5.91 -10.96 -11.92
CA LEU A 9 5.30 -9.96 -11.03
C LEU A 9 3.89 -9.57 -11.51
N LEU A 10 3.72 -9.34 -12.82
CA LEU A 10 2.40 -9.00 -13.39
C LEU A 10 1.38 -10.14 -13.22
N VAL A 11 1.81 -11.39 -13.41
CA VAL A 11 0.97 -12.57 -13.16
C VAL A 11 0.55 -12.65 -11.68
N LEU A 12 1.45 -12.31 -10.75
CA LEU A 12 1.11 -12.25 -9.33
C LEU A 12 0.11 -11.14 -9.03
N ASP A 13 0.29 -9.94 -9.60
CA ASP A 13 -0.67 -8.84 -9.45
C ASP A 13 -2.06 -9.26 -9.93
N GLU A 14 -2.17 -9.86 -11.11
CA GLU A 14 -3.45 -10.30 -11.68
C GLU A 14 -4.13 -11.34 -10.79
N ARG A 15 -3.39 -12.33 -10.30
CA ARG A 15 -3.92 -13.35 -9.38
C ARG A 15 -4.43 -12.73 -8.09
N ILE A 16 -3.72 -11.75 -7.53
CA ILE A 16 -4.15 -11.03 -6.34
C ILE A 16 -5.43 -10.24 -6.65
N GLU A 17 -5.47 -9.47 -7.74
CA GLU A 17 -6.63 -8.66 -8.10
C GLU A 17 -7.89 -9.51 -8.35
N LEU A 18 -7.76 -10.68 -8.98
CA LEU A 18 -8.86 -11.64 -9.13
C LEU A 18 -9.40 -12.10 -7.78
N ARG A 19 -8.51 -12.45 -6.84
CA ARG A 19 -8.92 -12.89 -5.50
C ARG A 19 -9.57 -11.76 -4.70
N VAL A 20 -8.99 -10.58 -4.75
CA VAL A 20 -9.49 -9.34 -4.14
C VAL A 20 -10.87 -8.98 -4.70
N LYS A 21 -11.07 -9.11 -6.02
CA LYS A 21 -12.37 -8.88 -6.67
C LYS A 21 -13.41 -9.90 -6.21
N ALA A 22 -13.07 -11.17 -6.12
CA ALA A 22 -13.99 -12.19 -5.60
C ALA A 22 -14.44 -11.87 -4.17
N ILE A 23 -13.51 -11.53 -3.26
CA ILE A 23 -13.83 -11.14 -1.88
C ILE A 23 -14.79 -9.94 -1.84
N ARG A 24 -14.54 -8.89 -2.63
CA ARG A 24 -15.43 -7.72 -2.70
C ARG A 24 -16.82 -8.06 -3.25
N ASN A 25 -16.90 -8.91 -4.27
CA ASN A 25 -18.18 -9.31 -4.84
C ASN A 25 -19.02 -10.16 -3.89
N GLU A 26 -18.37 -10.95 -3.03
CA GLU A 26 -19.03 -11.73 -1.97
C GLU A 26 -19.37 -10.87 -0.74
N ASN A 27 -18.76 -9.68 -0.62
CA ASN A 27 -18.85 -8.80 0.54
C ASN A 27 -18.95 -7.32 0.12
N ASP A 28 -20.15 -6.88 -0.27
CA ASP A 28 -20.41 -5.50 -0.76
C ASP A 28 -19.99 -4.39 0.23
N TRP A 29 -19.85 -4.73 1.51
CA TRP A 29 -19.42 -3.84 2.59
C TRP A 29 -17.88 -3.70 2.68
N TRP A 30 -17.10 -4.46 1.91
CA TRP A 30 -15.65 -4.47 2.02
C TRP A 30 -15.02 -3.13 1.61
N LEU A 31 -14.24 -2.53 2.52
CA LEU A 31 -13.79 -1.15 2.38
C LEU A 31 -12.61 -0.95 1.42
N CYS A 32 -11.78 -1.98 1.20
CA CYS A 32 -10.49 -1.80 0.54
C CYS A 32 -10.62 -1.59 -0.99
N LYS A 33 -10.72 -0.33 -1.43
CA LYS A 33 -10.75 0.09 -2.84
C LYS A 33 -10.04 1.45 -3.00
N ARG A 34 -9.94 1.97 -4.22
CA ARG A 34 -9.41 3.34 -4.45
C ARG A 34 -10.22 4.33 -3.62
N GLY A 35 -9.54 5.21 -2.89
CA GLY A 35 -10.14 6.12 -1.91
C GLY A 35 -10.25 5.58 -0.48
N CYS A 36 -9.88 4.32 -0.22
CA CYS A 36 -9.63 3.83 1.13
C CYS A 36 -8.16 4.07 1.49
N ASP A 37 -7.90 4.95 2.46
CA ASP A 37 -6.56 5.41 2.84
C ASP A 37 -6.09 4.93 4.22
N HIS A 38 -6.87 4.09 4.91
CA HIS A 38 -6.59 3.77 6.30
C HIS A 38 -5.21 3.13 6.50
N CYS A 39 -4.86 2.12 5.71
CA CYS A 39 -3.53 1.50 5.77
C CYS A 39 -2.44 2.49 5.36
N CYS A 40 -2.72 3.40 4.43
CA CYS A 40 -1.79 4.44 4.03
C CYS A 40 -1.54 5.47 5.14
N ARG A 41 -2.47 5.67 6.09
CA ARG A 41 -2.27 6.57 7.24
C ARG A 41 -1.63 5.89 8.45
N HIS A 42 -1.64 4.54 8.49
CA HIS A 42 -1.33 3.77 9.70
C HIS A 42 -0.28 2.67 9.46
N LEU A 43 0.76 2.93 8.67
CA LEU A 43 1.83 1.95 8.46
C LEU A 43 2.65 1.79 9.75
N ALA A 44 2.87 0.54 10.19
CA ALA A 44 3.74 0.25 11.34
C ALA A 44 5.21 0.54 11.02
N SER A 45 5.62 0.31 9.78
CA SER A 45 6.96 0.59 9.25
C SER A 45 6.87 0.80 7.73
N PRO A 46 7.92 1.38 7.08
CA PRO A 46 8.01 1.38 5.63
C PRO A 46 8.02 -0.07 5.12
N PRO A 47 7.23 -0.42 4.11
CA PRO A 47 7.16 -1.79 3.61
C PRO A 47 8.48 -2.21 2.94
N GLU A 48 8.87 -3.47 3.14
CA GLU A 48 9.95 -4.09 2.37
C GLU A 48 9.44 -4.47 0.98
N LEU A 49 10.09 -3.94 -0.06
CA LEU A 49 9.71 -4.16 -1.46
C LEU A 49 10.87 -4.77 -2.23
N SER A 50 10.56 -5.63 -3.20
CA SER A 50 11.54 -6.13 -4.14
C SER A 50 12.04 -5.02 -5.07
N ARG A 51 13.21 -5.24 -5.70
CA ARG A 51 13.75 -4.30 -6.69
C ARG A 51 12.78 -4.05 -7.86
N LEU A 52 12.05 -5.08 -8.30
CA LEU A 52 11.10 -4.96 -9.42
C LEU A 52 9.91 -4.07 -9.03
N GLU A 53 9.42 -4.21 -7.80
CA GLU A 53 8.36 -3.34 -7.29
C GLU A 53 8.84 -1.89 -7.17
N TRP A 54 10.07 -1.67 -6.68
CA TRP A 54 10.66 -0.33 -6.66
C TRP A 54 10.76 0.30 -8.05
N MET A 55 11.23 -0.46 -9.05
CA MET A 55 11.32 0.04 -10.43
C MET A 55 9.95 0.47 -10.97
N ARG A 56 8.90 -0.35 -10.76
CA ARG A 56 7.53 -0.01 -11.15
C ARG A 56 7.02 1.26 -10.44
N ILE A 57 7.36 1.42 -9.16
CA ILE A 57 7.00 2.62 -8.39
C ILE A 57 7.73 3.85 -8.95
N ASP A 58 9.03 3.73 -9.25
CA ASP A 58 9.83 4.83 -9.80
C ASP A 58 9.27 5.30 -11.14
N GLU A 59 8.89 4.37 -12.02
CA GLU A 59 8.21 4.68 -13.29
C GLU A 59 6.88 5.41 -13.06
N ALA A 60 6.06 4.93 -12.12
CA ALA A 60 4.79 5.57 -11.79
C ALA A 60 4.97 6.97 -11.21
N VAL A 61 5.95 7.17 -10.32
CA VAL A 61 6.30 8.49 -9.76
C VAL A 61 6.81 9.42 -10.85
N ALA A 62 7.64 8.93 -11.78
CA ALA A 62 8.17 9.73 -12.88
C ALA A 62 7.06 10.27 -13.80
N ALA A 63 5.95 9.53 -13.95
CA ALA A 63 4.78 9.93 -14.73
C ALA A 63 3.89 10.98 -14.02
N LEU A 64 4.07 11.22 -12.72
CA LEU A 64 3.32 12.22 -11.99
C LEU A 64 3.75 13.66 -12.34
N ASN A 65 2.83 14.61 -12.12
CA ASN A 65 3.15 16.03 -12.29
C ASN A 65 4.25 16.50 -11.32
N ILE A 66 4.88 17.63 -11.63
CA ILE A 66 6.04 18.16 -10.86
C ILE A 66 5.68 18.42 -9.39
N SER A 67 4.47 18.94 -9.12
CA SER A 67 4.01 19.25 -7.77
C SER A 67 3.91 17.99 -6.91
N ALA A 68 3.25 16.95 -7.42
CA ALA A 68 3.09 15.67 -6.75
C ALA A 68 4.46 15.01 -6.48
N ARG A 69 5.36 15.01 -7.47
CA ARG A 69 6.73 14.50 -7.29
C ARG A 69 7.51 15.24 -6.20
N SER A 70 7.40 16.57 -6.14
CA SER A 70 8.05 17.38 -5.10
C SER A 70 7.52 17.05 -3.72
N GLU A 71 6.21 16.89 -3.58
CA GLU A 71 5.58 16.58 -2.30
C GLU A 71 5.96 15.17 -1.82
N ILE A 72 5.92 14.17 -2.70
CA ILE A 72 6.41 12.82 -2.41
C ILE A 72 7.86 12.86 -1.92
N LYS A 73 8.75 13.57 -2.64
CA LYS A 73 10.16 13.70 -2.25
C LYS A 73 10.33 14.32 -0.87
N LYS A 74 9.54 15.35 -0.56
CA LYS A 74 9.54 15.99 0.77
C LYS A 74 9.10 15.00 1.86
N LYS A 75 8.00 14.27 1.65
CA LYS A 75 7.50 13.26 2.60
C LYS A 75 8.53 12.14 2.82
N ILE A 76 9.16 11.64 1.77
CA ILE A 76 10.24 10.63 1.88
C ILE A 76 11.44 11.16 2.66
N ASN A 77 11.91 12.38 2.37
CA ASN A 77 13.04 12.96 3.10
C ASN A 77 12.76 13.11 4.60
N LEU A 78 11.56 13.57 4.96
CA LEU A 78 11.14 13.66 6.36
C LEU A 78 11.15 12.28 7.03
N LEU A 79 10.63 11.26 6.36
CA LEU A 79 10.64 9.89 6.85
C LEU A 79 12.06 9.36 7.04
N LEU A 80 12.98 9.59 6.09
CA LEU A 80 14.37 9.19 6.21
C LEU A 80 15.07 9.89 7.40
N MET A 81 14.77 11.16 7.66
CA MET A 81 15.29 11.88 8.82
C MET A 81 14.78 11.30 10.15
N GLN A 82 13.49 10.91 10.22
CA GLN A 82 12.90 10.26 11.38
C GLN A 82 13.55 8.90 11.66
N ILE A 83 13.79 8.10 10.61
CA ILE A 83 14.49 6.81 10.70
C ILE A 83 15.92 7.02 11.19
N ALA A 84 16.67 7.93 10.58
CA ALA A 84 18.07 8.20 10.95
C ALA A 84 18.21 8.72 12.39
N SER A 85 17.21 9.43 12.90
CA SER A 85 17.19 9.97 14.26
C SER A 85 16.61 8.99 15.30
N ASN A 86 16.21 7.78 14.88
CA ASN A 86 15.48 6.81 15.69
C ASN A 86 14.25 7.39 16.41
N ASN A 87 13.57 8.34 15.76
CA ASN A 87 12.42 9.07 16.29
C ASN A 87 11.18 8.80 15.43
N MET A 88 10.80 7.53 15.38
CA MET A 88 9.67 7.09 14.56
C MET A 88 8.36 7.26 15.32
N PRO A 89 7.33 7.85 14.70
CA PRO A 89 5.98 7.83 15.27
C PRO A 89 5.46 6.39 15.33
N LYS A 90 4.47 6.14 16.19
CA LYS A 90 3.78 4.84 16.28
C LYS A 90 3.23 4.37 14.91
N TYR A 91 2.83 5.32 14.08
CA TYR A 91 2.30 5.08 12.75
C TYR A 91 2.91 6.07 11.75
N ILE A 92 3.22 5.57 10.57
CA ILE A 92 3.78 6.33 9.46
C ILE A 92 2.70 6.54 8.42
N VAL A 93 2.61 7.78 7.94
CA VAL A 93 1.79 8.11 6.77
C VAL A 93 2.60 7.81 5.50
N CYS A 94 2.02 7.02 4.60
CA CYS A 94 2.60 6.64 3.32
C CYS A 94 2.95 7.91 2.51
N PRO A 95 4.20 8.05 2.03
CA PRO A 95 4.59 9.22 1.23
C PRO A 95 3.82 9.38 -0.08
N TYR A 96 3.19 8.31 -0.57
CA TYR A 96 2.39 8.32 -1.80
C TYR A 96 0.90 8.60 -1.57
N LEU A 97 0.48 8.86 -0.34
CA LEU A 97 -0.89 9.25 -0.03
C LEU A 97 -1.09 10.73 -0.38
N ASP A 98 -2.08 10.99 -1.23
CA ASP A 98 -2.76 12.28 -1.26
C ASP A 98 -3.74 12.32 -0.09
N GLU A 99 -3.40 13.10 0.92
CA GLU A 99 -4.14 13.15 2.19
C GLU A 99 -5.44 13.93 2.07
N ASP A 100 -5.57 14.81 1.08
CA ASP A 100 -6.79 15.61 0.86
C ASP A 100 -7.87 14.75 0.19
N SER A 101 -7.49 13.94 -0.80
CA SER A 101 -8.42 13.06 -1.52
C SER A 101 -8.55 11.65 -0.96
N GLY A 102 -7.68 11.26 -0.01
CA GLY A 102 -7.60 9.90 0.51
C GLY A 102 -7.19 8.87 -0.56
N SER A 103 -6.52 9.31 -1.62
CA SER A 103 -6.16 8.44 -2.76
C SER A 103 -4.66 8.24 -2.86
N CYS A 104 -4.27 7.01 -3.21
CA CYS A 104 -2.86 6.71 -3.49
C CYS A 104 -2.49 7.26 -4.87
N LEU A 105 -1.43 8.09 -4.91
CA LEU A 105 -0.91 8.70 -6.14
C LEU A 105 -0.36 7.65 -7.12
N ILE A 106 0.02 6.47 -6.63
CA ILE A 106 0.55 5.35 -7.42
C ILE A 106 -0.37 4.13 -7.39
N TYR A 107 -1.69 4.32 -7.23
CA TYR A 107 -2.64 3.24 -6.94
C TYR A 107 -2.50 2.01 -7.86
N ASP A 108 -2.29 2.20 -9.16
CA ASP A 108 -2.19 1.10 -10.12
C ASP A 108 -0.82 0.40 -10.08
N ALA A 109 0.21 1.12 -9.62
CA ALA A 109 1.59 0.64 -9.45
C ALA A 109 1.91 0.16 -8.02
N ARG A 110 0.90 0.11 -7.13
CA ARG A 110 1.05 -0.30 -5.73
C ARG A 110 1.81 -1.64 -5.61
N PRO A 111 2.72 -1.77 -4.63
CA PRO A 111 3.40 -3.02 -4.35
C PRO A 111 2.44 -4.11 -3.87
N ILE A 112 2.88 -5.36 -3.95
CA ILE A 112 2.09 -6.54 -3.56
C ILE A 112 1.54 -6.36 -2.14
N ILE A 113 2.38 -5.94 -1.19
CA ILE A 113 1.98 -5.74 0.20
C ILE A 113 0.77 -4.79 0.33
N CYS A 114 0.74 -3.70 -0.44
CA CYS A 114 -0.38 -2.75 -0.44
C CYS A 114 -1.65 -3.30 -1.12
N ARG A 115 -1.52 -4.28 -2.02
CA ARG A 115 -2.67 -4.96 -2.64
C ARG A 115 -3.32 -5.98 -1.70
N ILE A 116 -2.54 -6.57 -0.80
CA ILE A 116 -3.00 -7.65 0.10
C ILE A 116 -3.34 -7.17 1.52
N TYR A 117 -2.79 -6.04 1.97
CA TYR A 117 -2.94 -5.55 3.35
C TYR A 117 -4.39 -5.45 3.82
N GLY A 118 -5.27 -4.99 2.92
CA GLY A 118 -6.70 -4.85 3.18
C GLY A 118 -7.52 -6.12 2.86
N TYR A 119 -6.90 -7.28 2.79
CA TYR A 119 -7.54 -8.55 2.40
C TYR A 119 -7.06 -9.75 3.20
N PHE A 120 -5.82 -9.72 3.68
CA PHE A 120 -5.20 -10.82 4.39
C PHE A 120 -4.79 -10.36 5.78
N VAL A 121 -5.23 -11.09 6.80
CA VAL A 121 -4.74 -10.92 8.16
C VAL A 121 -3.39 -11.63 8.24
N ALA A 122 -2.30 -10.87 8.20
CA ALA A 122 -1.01 -11.37 8.65
C ALA A 122 -1.14 -11.67 10.15
N ARG A 123 -0.90 -12.93 10.56
CA ARG A 123 -1.04 -13.35 11.96
C ARG A 123 0.17 -12.98 12.83
N ASP A 124 1.29 -12.66 12.20
CA ASP A 124 2.53 -12.24 12.86
C ASP A 124 2.92 -10.83 12.38
N GLY A 125 2.89 -9.84 13.30
CA GLY A 125 3.26 -8.42 13.07
C GLY A 125 2.09 -7.44 12.89
N ASP A 126 2.36 -6.13 12.98
CA ASP A 126 1.36 -5.03 12.82
C ASP A 126 1.02 -4.71 11.35
N PHE A 127 1.12 -5.71 10.46
CA PHE A 127 0.86 -5.56 9.02
C PHE A 127 -0.56 -5.99 8.63
N TYR A 128 -1.58 -5.52 9.35
CA TYR A 128 -2.98 -5.85 9.10
C TYR A 128 -3.91 -4.62 9.29
N CYS A 129 -5.07 -4.63 8.62
CA CYS A 129 -6.06 -3.58 8.79
C CYS A 129 -6.98 -3.86 9.99
N LYS A 130 -6.90 -3.02 11.02
CA LYS A 130 -7.74 -3.13 12.24
C LYS A 130 -9.24 -3.05 11.98
N PHE A 131 -9.68 -2.35 10.93
CA PHE A 131 -11.10 -2.32 10.56
C PHE A 131 -11.57 -3.67 10.03
N ILE A 132 -10.74 -4.38 9.27
CA ILE A 132 -11.10 -5.72 8.78
C ILE A 132 -11.17 -6.69 9.95
N GLU A 133 -10.21 -6.61 10.87
CA GLU A 133 -10.26 -7.39 12.11
C GLU A 133 -11.53 -7.08 12.91
N THR A 134 -11.83 -5.79 13.15
CA THR A 134 -13.02 -5.37 13.89
C THR A 134 -14.30 -5.82 13.20
N GLU A 135 -14.39 -5.70 11.88
CA GLU A 135 -15.57 -6.07 11.11
C GLU A 135 -15.77 -7.59 11.07
N VAL A 136 -14.70 -8.37 10.88
CA VAL A 136 -14.73 -9.83 10.97
C VAL A 136 -15.16 -10.28 12.37
N LEU A 137 -14.60 -9.69 13.43
CA LEU A 137 -14.97 -9.98 14.81
C LEU A 137 -16.43 -9.63 15.11
N SER A 138 -16.93 -8.51 14.59
CA SER A 138 -18.32 -8.07 14.82
C SER A 138 -19.38 -8.96 14.15
N ARG A 139 -18.99 -9.73 13.12
CA ARG A 139 -19.92 -10.54 12.31
C ARG A 139 -19.85 -12.04 12.59
N PHE A 140 -18.72 -12.53 13.07
CA PHE A 140 -18.48 -13.96 13.30
C PHE A 140 -18.00 -14.29 14.72
N GLY A 141 -17.84 -13.29 15.60
CA GLY A 141 -17.60 -13.44 17.03
C GLY A 141 -18.90 -13.39 17.82
#